data_AF-A0A8B0SFT9-F1
#
_entry.id   AF-A0A8B0SFT9-F1
#
_cell.length_a   1.000
_cell.length_b   1.000
_cell.length_c   1.000
_cell.angle_alpha   90.00
_cell.angle_beta   90.00
_cell.angle_gamma   90.00
#
_symmetry.space_group_name_H-M   'P 1'
#
loop_
_entity.id
_entity.type
_entity.pdbx_description
1 polymer ?
#
loop_
_entity_poly.entity_id
_entity_poly.type
_entity_poly.pdbx_seq_one_letter_code
_entity_poly.pdbx_strand_id
1 'polypeptide(L)'
;MNYSQYIPSEAQTITVGPVLIESGDYVWQIRNIVGISVGEKTFPPTGSAPVFDKKRPEMQNNSYWFMLLMVISFILSLIANNALLVIFSVLGGLIPLAIHSSKMNEWNKENTKYIRELTIWNDLLRDPPKAYSLTIETNSASFPTFHSFDKQSVTEAAQAIKQAMITPRTDQVVFNINAIKVNGDATVNNIGSKIYEQQIQEIR
;
A
#
# COMPACT_ATOMS: atom_id res chain seq x y z
N MET A 1 -3.20 1.61 11.16
CA MET A 1 -2.25 2.59 10.54
C MET A 1 -3.01 3.85 10.10
N ASN A 2 -2.33 4.98 9.84
CA ASN A 2 -2.98 6.15 9.21
C ASN A 2 -2.96 6.02 7.68
N TYR A 3 -4.09 5.59 7.10
CA TYR A 3 -4.20 5.32 5.66
C TYR A 3 -4.49 6.57 4.82
N SER A 4 -4.83 7.71 5.44
CA SER A 4 -5.18 8.93 4.71
C SER A 4 -4.01 9.53 3.94
N GLN A 5 -2.77 9.19 4.30
CA GLN A 5 -1.58 9.65 3.56
C GLN A 5 -1.43 8.99 2.19
N TYR A 6 -2.04 7.82 1.98
CA TYR A 6 -1.89 7.04 0.75
C TYR A 6 -3.06 7.20 -0.23
N ILE A 7 -4.16 7.78 0.22
CA ILE A 7 -5.33 7.96 -0.64
C ILE A 7 -5.74 9.42 -0.55
N PRO A 8 -5.75 10.15 -1.69
CA PRO A 8 -6.13 11.55 -1.67
C PRO A 8 -7.54 11.67 -1.10
N SER A 9 -7.69 12.54 -0.11
CA SER A 9 -8.98 12.93 0.43
C SER A 9 -9.22 14.42 0.18
N GLU A 10 -10.46 14.77 -0.07
CA GLU A 10 -10.91 16.14 -0.24
C GLU A 10 -11.85 16.50 0.90
N ALA A 11 -11.67 17.68 1.49
CA ALA A 11 -12.57 18.15 2.52
C ALA A 11 -13.93 18.46 1.90
N GLN A 12 -14.94 17.70 2.28
CA GLN A 12 -16.32 17.88 1.87
C GLN A 12 -17.11 18.46 3.03
N THR A 13 -17.56 19.70 2.85
CA THR A 13 -18.43 20.36 3.81
C THR A 13 -19.85 19.82 3.66
N ILE A 14 -20.47 19.43 4.77
CA ILE A 14 -21.89 19.12 4.87
C ILE A 14 -22.51 20.12 5.82
N THR A 15 -23.40 20.94 5.28
CA THR A 15 -24.19 21.90 6.03
C THR A 15 -25.56 21.31 6.29
N VAL A 16 -25.97 21.23 7.55
CA VAL A 16 -27.31 20.81 7.96
C VAL A 16 -28.05 22.03 8.49
N GLY A 17 -28.98 22.56 7.70
CA GLY A 17 -29.80 23.70 8.06
C GLY A 17 -31.22 23.33 8.52
N PRO A 18 -32.11 24.33 8.69
CA PRO A 18 -33.49 24.13 9.12
C PRO A 18 -34.35 23.28 8.17
N VAL A 19 -34.14 23.45 6.86
CA VAL A 19 -34.98 22.85 5.79
C VAL A 19 -34.13 22.13 4.75
N LEU A 20 -32.86 22.50 4.62
CA LEU A 20 -31.95 22.07 3.58
C LEU A 20 -30.70 21.44 4.17
N ILE A 21 -30.12 20.52 3.41
CA ILE A 21 -28.77 20.00 3.59
C ILE A 21 -27.99 20.30 2.34
N GLU A 22 -26.78 20.83 2.50
CA GLU A 22 -25.93 21.22 1.38
C GLU A 22 -24.59 20.50 1.48
N SER A 23 -24.09 19.98 0.36
CA SER A 23 -22.74 19.45 0.27
C SER A 23 -22.19 19.59 -1.14
N GLY A 24 -21.23 20.51 -1.34
CA GLY A 24 -20.73 20.86 -2.66
C GLY A 24 -21.88 21.29 -3.58
N ASP A 25 -22.01 20.61 -4.73
CA ASP A 25 -23.06 20.89 -5.72
C ASP A 25 -24.42 20.24 -5.39
N TYR A 26 -24.52 19.53 -4.26
CA TYR A 26 -25.73 18.82 -3.87
C TYR A 26 -26.51 19.60 -2.82
N VAL A 27 -27.81 19.74 -3.04
CA VAL A 27 -28.76 20.32 -2.08
C VAL A 27 -29.95 19.39 -1.93
N TRP A 28 -30.24 18.98 -0.69
CA TRP A 28 -31.38 18.14 -0.37
C TRP A 28 -32.34 18.86 0.55
N GLN A 29 -33.63 18.81 0.23
CA GLN A 29 -34.66 19.18 1.20
C GLN A 29 -34.82 18.06 2.21
N ILE A 30 -34.79 18.38 3.50
CA ILE A 30 -34.88 17.39 4.59
C ILE A 30 -36.13 16.51 4.44
N ARG A 31 -37.27 17.12 4.07
CA ARG A 31 -38.54 16.40 3.83
C ARG A 31 -38.48 15.36 2.69
N ASN A 32 -37.48 15.45 1.81
CA ASN A 32 -37.29 14.52 0.69
C ASN A 32 -36.31 13.40 1.02
N ILE A 33 -35.72 13.39 2.21
CA ILE A 33 -34.83 12.34 2.69
C ILE A 33 -35.67 11.27 3.36
N VAL A 34 -35.49 10.02 2.93
CA VAL A 34 -36.22 8.86 3.48
C VAL A 34 -35.37 8.04 4.42
N GLY A 35 -34.05 8.11 4.28
CA GLY A 35 -33.14 7.24 5.01
C GLY A 35 -31.72 7.78 5.06
N ILE A 36 -31.02 7.41 6.13
CA ILE A 36 -29.60 7.68 6.31
C ILE A 36 -28.94 6.47 6.91
N SER A 37 -27.91 5.98 6.22
CA SER A 37 -27.13 4.85 6.67
C SER A 37 -25.66 5.22 6.82
N VAL A 38 -25.04 4.66 7.87
CA VAL A 38 -23.60 4.66 8.05
C VAL A 38 -23.11 3.26 7.76
N GLY A 39 -22.26 3.11 6.75
CA GLY A 39 -21.61 1.85 6.41
C GLY A 39 -20.18 1.80 6.95
N GLU A 40 -19.69 0.60 7.21
CA GLU A 40 -18.27 0.32 7.44
C GLU A 40 -17.84 -0.74 6.43
N LYS A 41 -16.74 -0.47 5.73
CA LYS A 41 -16.17 -1.42 4.77
C LYS A 41 -14.67 -1.53 4.97
N THR A 42 -14.18 -2.76 5.02
CA THR A 42 -12.76 -3.08 5.05
C THR A 42 -12.25 -3.36 3.63
N PHE A 43 -11.01 -2.95 3.37
CA PHE A 43 -10.37 -3.07 2.06
C PHE A 43 -9.04 -3.82 2.21
N PRO A 44 -9.06 -5.15 2.34
CA PRO A 44 -7.82 -5.91 2.27
C PRO A 44 -7.15 -5.71 0.90
N PRO A 45 -5.82 -5.87 0.80
CA PRO A 45 -5.14 -5.88 -0.48
C PRO A 45 -5.69 -7.03 -1.34
N THR A 46 -5.96 -6.77 -2.62
CA THR A 46 -6.43 -7.78 -3.56
C THR A 46 -5.27 -8.39 -4.35
N GLY A 47 -5.42 -9.66 -4.77
CA GLY A 47 -4.40 -10.38 -5.52
C GLY A 47 -3.68 -11.46 -4.69
N SER A 48 -2.61 -12.00 -5.25
CA SER A 48 -1.74 -12.96 -4.56
C SER A 48 -0.70 -12.22 -3.72
N ALA A 49 -0.33 -12.82 -2.59
CA ALA A 49 0.82 -12.39 -1.82
C ALA A 49 2.08 -12.32 -2.71
N PRO A 50 3.04 -11.42 -2.40
CA PRO A 50 4.30 -11.40 -3.11
C PRO A 50 4.99 -12.75 -2.99
N VAL A 51 5.67 -13.17 -4.06
CA VAL A 51 6.40 -14.44 -4.14
C VAL A 51 7.85 -14.17 -4.53
N PHE A 52 8.77 -14.95 -3.97
CA PHE A 52 10.20 -14.87 -4.27
C PHE A 52 10.73 -16.22 -4.76
N ASP A 53 10.70 -16.41 -6.08
CA ASP A 53 11.09 -17.67 -6.74
C ASP A 53 12.58 -17.74 -7.12
N LYS A 54 13.37 -16.72 -6.77
CA LYS A 54 14.78 -16.68 -7.11
C LYS A 54 15.57 -17.60 -6.21
N LYS A 55 16.12 -18.66 -6.79
CA LYS A 55 17.05 -19.55 -6.10
C LYS A 55 18.27 -18.76 -5.63
N ARG A 56 18.69 -19.04 -4.40
CA ARG A 56 19.93 -18.50 -3.85
C ARG A 56 21.10 -18.91 -4.77
N PRO A 57 21.98 -17.99 -5.16
CA PRO A 57 23.18 -18.33 -5.91
C PRO A 57 24.03 -19.27 -5.07
N GLU A 58 24.22 -20.49 -5.57
CA GLU A 58 25.15 -21.44 -5.00
C GLU A 58 26.47 -21.37 -5.77
N MET A 59 27.59 -21.51 -5.07
CA MET A 59 28.84 -21.84 -5.74
C MET A 59 28.71 -23.24 -6.31
N GLN A 60 28.85 -23.38 -7.63
CA GLN A 60 28.83 -24.69 -8.26
C GLN A 60 29.96 -25.56 -7.67
N ASN A 61 29.74 -26.86 -7.47
CA ASN A 61 30.79 -27.75 -6.92
C ASN A 61 32.12 -27.65 -7.69
N ASN A 62 32.05 -27.40 -9.00
CA ASN A 62 33.24 -27.22 -9.84
C ASN A 62 34.04 -25.94 -9.51
N SER A 63 33.41 -24.88 -8.97
CA SER A 63 34.15 -23.67 -8.59
C SER A 63 35.00 -23.86 -7.34
N TYR A 64 34.63 -24.77 -6.42
CA TYR A 64 35.48 -25.13 -5.29
C TYR A 64 36.75 -25.86 -5.74
N TRP A 65 36.59 -26.81 -6.66
CA TRP A 65 37.74 -27.49 -7.29
C TRP A 65 38.62 -26.52 -8.06
N PHE A 66 38.04 -25.57 -8.79
CA PHE A 66 38.80 -24.54 -9.48
C PHE A 66 39.57 -23.64 -8.51
N MET A 67 38.95 -23.20 -7.41
CA MET A 67 39.64 -22.44 -6.36
C MET A 67 40.78 -23.25 -5.73
N LEU A 68 40.57 -24.54 -5.44
CA LEU A 68 41.61 -25.43 -4.92
C LEU A 68 42.79 -25.52 -5.91
N LEU A 69 42.52 -25.72 -7.20
CA LEU A 69 43.55 -25.76 -8.24
C LEU A 69 44.31 -24.44 -8.34
N MET A 70 43.63 -23.30 -8.18
CA MET A 70 44.28 -21.99 -8.19
C MET A 70 45.17 -21.77 -6.97
N VAL A 71 44.78 -22.25 -5.79
CA VAL A 71 45.63 -22.22 -4.59
C VAL A 71 46.87 -23.10 -4.78
N ILE A 72 46.71 -24.30 -5.34
CA ILE A 72 47.83 -25.20 -5.64
C ILE A 72 48.78 -24.57 -6.67
N SER A 73 48.23 -24.01 -7.76
CA SER A 73 48.99 -23.30 -8.79
C SER A 73 49.76 -22.11 -8.21
N PHE A 74 49.13 -21.35 -7.31
CA PHE A 74 49.78 -20.24 -6.60
C PHE A 74 50.96 -20.73 -5.77
N ILE A 75 50.80 -21.77 -4.95
CA ILE A 75 51.89 -22.35 -4.14
C ILE A 75 53.04 -22.84 -5.01
N LEU A 76 52.75 -23.60 -6.08
CA LEU A 76 53.76 -24.10 -7.01
C LEU A 76 54.51 -22.97 -7.72
N SER A 77 53.81 -21.88 -8.08
CA SER A 77 54.41 -20.72 -8.73
C SER A 77 55.34 -19.91 -7.82
N LEU A 78 55.06 -19.87 -6.51
CA LEU A 78 55.97 -19.30 -5.52
C LEU A 78 57.26 -20.12 -5.41
N ILE A 79 57.15 -21.46 -5.40
CA ILE A 79 58.31 -22.36 -5.36
C ILE A 79 59.16 -22.22 -6.64
N ALA A 80 58.51 -22.08 -7.80
CA ALA A 80 59.18 -21.92 -9.08
C ALA A 80 59.66 -20.48 -9.39
N ASN A 81 59.40 -19.52 -8.50
CA ASN A 81 59.68 -18.09 -8.67
C ASN A 81 59.17 -17.51 -10.01
N ASN A 82 57.95 -17.91 -10.41
CA ASN A 82 57.35 -17.49 -11.68
C ASN A 82 56.24 -16.46 -11.46
N ALA A 83 56.59 -15.18 -11.58
CA ALA A 83 55.69 -14.07 -11.32
C ALA A 83 54.44 -14.06 -12.22
N LEU A 84 54.53 -14.50 -13.47
CA LEU A 84 53.37 -14.56 -14.39
C LEU A 84 52.35 -15.60 -13.91
N LEU A 85 52.81 -16.77 -13.47
CA LEU A 85 51.92 -17.82 -12.93
C LEU A 85 51.25 -17.38 -11.62
N VAL A 86 51.95 -16.61 -10.79
CA VAL A 86 51.35 -16.00 -9.58
C VAL A 86 50.18 -15.09 -9.96
N ILE A 87 50.38 -14.19 -10.94
CA ILE A 87 49.35 -13.25 -11.40
C ILE A 87 48.12 -14.00 -11.94
N PHE A 88 48.31 -14.99 -12.81
CA PHE A 88 47.19 -15.77 -13.35
C PHE A 88 46.44 -16.56 -12.26
N SER A 89 47.16 -17.15 -11.31
CA SER A 89 46.58 -17.92 -10.20
C SER A 89 45.73 -17.03 -9.29
N VAL A 90 46.17 -15.80 -9.04
CA VAL A 90 45.41 -14.81 -8.27
C VAL A 90 44.18 -14.33 -9.07
N LEU A 91 44.37 -13.91 -10.32
CA LEU A 91 43.27 -13.37 -11.13
C LEU A 91 42.16 -14.38 -11.38
N GLY A 92 42.50 -15.63 -11.75
CA GLY A 92 41.48 -16.62 -12.01
C GLY A 92 40.81 -17.16 -10.73
N GLY A 93 41.40 -16.98 -9.54
CA GLY A 93 40.70 -17.21 -8.27
C GLY A 93 39.72 -16.07 -7.94
N LEU A 94 40.12 -14.82 -8.18
CA LEU A 94 39.31 -13.63 -7.87
C LEU A 94 38.10 -13.46 -8.79
N ILE A 95 38.19 -13.80 -10.08
CA ILE A 95 37.08 -13.61 -11.04
C ILE A 95 35.82 -14.41 -10.66
N PRO A 96 35.87 -15.74 -10.41
CA PRO A 96 34.70 -16.50 -9.99
C PRO A 96 34.12 -16.03 -8.66
N LEU A 97 34.98 -15.63 -7.71
CA LEU A 97 34.56 -15.05 -6.43
C LEU A 97 33.82 -13.72 -6.63
N ALA A 98 34.33 -12.84 -7.50
CA ALA A 98 33.69 -11.57 -7.82
C ALA A 98 32.33 -11.77 -8.50
N ILE A 99 32.23 -12.72 -9.45
CA ILE A 99 30.96 -13.07 -10.11
C ILE A 99 29.96 -13.64 -9.09
N HIS A 100 30.38 -14.56 -8.22
CA HIS A 100 29.50 -15.13 -7.21
C HIS A 100 29.04 -14.07 -6.19
N SER A 101 29.96 -13.22 -5.71
CA SER A 101 29.65 -12.12 -4.80
C SER A 101 28.65 -11.14 -5.43
N SER A 102 28.83 -10.78 -6.70
CA SER A 102 27.90 -9.92 -7.44
C SER A 102 26.50 -10.53 -7.52
N LYS A 103 26.39 -11.82 -7.89
CA LYS A 103 25.10 -12.54 -7.92
C LYS A 103 24.45 -12.64 -6.54
N MET A 104 25.25 -12.92 -5.51
CA MET A 104 24.77 -12.99 -4.12
C MET A 104 24.27 -11.63 -3.63
N ASN A 105 24.96 -10.54 -3.97
CA ASN A 105 24.54 -9.18 -3.63
C ASN A 105 23.22 -8.79 -4.32
N GLU A 106 23.08 -9.12 -5.60
CA GLU A 106 21.82 -8.90 -6.33
C GLU A 106 20.68 -9.70 -5.71
N TRP A 107 20.89 -10.99 -5.45
CA TRP A 107 19.92 -11.85 -4.78
C TRP A 107 19.54 -11.32 -3.39
N ASN A 108 20.52 -10.87 -2.59
CA ASN A 108 20.27 -10.29 -1.27
C ASN A 108 19.44 -9.01 -1.35
N LYS A 109 19.71 -8.14 -2.33
CA LYS A 109 18.95 -6.91 -2.56
C LYS A 109 17.48 -7.23 -2.87
N GLU A 110 17.26 -8.18 -3.76
CA GLU A 110 15.91 -8.60 -4.15
C GLU A 110 15.17 -9.34 -3.04
N ASN A 111 15.86 -10.23 -2.31
CA ASN A 111 15.29 -10.90 -1.15
C ASN A 111 14.90 -9.90 -0.05
N THR A 112 15.73 -8.88 0.19
CA THR A 112 15.43 -7.80 1.15
C THR A 112 14.18 -7.03 0.73
N LYS A 113 14.06 -6.69 -0.57
CA LYS A 113 12.88 -6.04 -1.12
C LYS A 113 11.64 -6.91 -0.95
N TYR A 114 11.73 -8.19 -1.30
CA TYR A 114 10.66 -9.17 -1.12
C TYR A 114 10.18 -9.26 0.34
N ILE A 115 11.11 -9.35 1.30
CA ILE A 115 10.76 -9.42 2.74
C ILE A 115 9.97 -8.17 3.15
N ARG A 116 10.37 -6.98 2.66
CA ARG A 116 9.62 -5.73 2.93
C ARG A 116 8.24 -5.76 2.28
N GLU A 117 8.13 -6.12 1.01
CA GLU A 117 6.83 -6.23 0.31
C GLU A 117 5.89 -7.22 1.01
N LEU A 118 6.42 -8.37 1.46
CA LEU A 118 5.68 -9.38 2.22
C LEU A 118 5.25 -8.87 3.60
N THR A 119 6.11 -8.10 4.28
CA THR A 119 5.81 -7.50 5.58
C THR A 119 4.64 -6.51 5.44
N ILE A 120 4.70 -5.63 4.45
CA ILE A 120 3.63 -4.68 4.12
C ILE A 120 2.32 -5.43 3.80
N TRP A 121 2.39 -6.46 2.96
CA TRP A 121 1.23 -7.28 2.62
C TRP A 121 0.57 -7.90 3.87
N ASN A 122 1.38 -8.48 4.76
CA ASN A 122 0.89 -9.08 6.00
C ASN A 122 0.33 -8.05 6.98
N ASP A 123 0.93 -6.86 7.06
CA ASP A 123 0.43 -5.77 7.88
C ASP A 123 -0.94 -5.29 7.40
N LEU A 124 -1.13 -5.17 6.08
CA LEU A 124 -2.42 -4.79 5.48
C LEU A 124 -3.48 -5.90 5.60
N LEU A 125 -3.09 -7.18 5.60
CA LEU A 125 -4.03 -8.27 5.90
C LEU A 125 -4.45 -8.28 7.38
N ARG A 126 -3.53 -7.95 8.30
CA ARG A 126 -3.78 -7.93 9.74
C ARG A 126 -4.65 -6.74 10.16
N ASP A 127 -4.39 -5.56 9.60
CA ASP A 127 -5.11 -4.31 9.89
C ASP A 127 -5.58 -3.65 8.58
N PRO A 128 -6.57 -4.22 7.86
CA PRO A 128 -6.96 -3.70 6.57
C PRO A 128 -7.53 -2.27 6.69
N PRO A 129 -7.26 -1.40 5.70
CA PRO A 129 -7.88 -0.10 5.60
C PRO A 129 -9.40 -0.17 5.76
N LYS A 130 -9.96 0.72 6.57
CA LYS A 130 -11.40 0.81 6.83
C LYS A 130 -11.91 2.15 6.36
N ALA A 131 -12.91 2.17 5.50
CA ALA A 131 -13.65 3.39 5.19
C ALA A 131 -15.07 3.30 5.73
N TYR A 132 -15.55 4.44 6.18
CA TYR A 132 -16.90 4.66 6.66
C TYR A 132 -17.67 5.42 5.61
N SER A 133 -18.89 4.98 5.30
CA SER A 133 -19.73 5.63 4.31
C SER A 133 -20.91 6.33 4.94
N LEU A 134 -21.21 7.56 4.54
CA LEU A 134 -22.48 8.23 4.79
C LEU A 134 -23.32 8.14 3.51
N THR A 135 -24.44 7.44 3.56
CA THR A 135 -25.41 7.39 2.44
C THR A 135 -26.65 8.16 2.84
N ILE A 136 -27.07 9.12 2.00
CA ILE A 136 -28.33 9.85 2.15
C ILE A 136 -29.28 9.32 1.07
N GLU A 137 -30.40 8.74 1.49
CA GLU A 137 -31.41 8.20 0.60
C GLU A 137 -32.54 9.22 0.42
N THR A 138 -32.87 9.52 -0.83
CA THR A 138 -33.94 10.48 -1.17
C THR A 138 -35.12 9.80 -1.86
N ASN A 139 -36.29 10.45 -1.83
CA ASN A 139 -37.49 10.05 -2.57
C ASN A 139 -37.29 9.88 -4.08
N SER A 140 -36.21 10.42 -4.65
CA SER A 140 -35.89 10.34 -6.08
C SER A 140 -35.00 9.14 -6.45
N ALA A 141 -34.85 8.15 -5.55
CA ALA A 141 -33.93 7.02 -5.70
C ALA A 141 -32.47 7.44 -5.97
N SER A 142 -32.06 8.59 -5.42
CA SER A 142 -30.66 9.02 -5.42
C SER A 142 -30.01 8.60 -4.10
N PHE A 143 -28.77 8.11 -4.17
CA PHE A 143 -28.00 7.58 -3.04
C PHE A 143 -26.60 8.19 -2.99
N PRO A 144 -26.46 9.53 -2.85
CA PRO A 144 -25.16 10.15 -2.62
C PRO A 144 -24.48 9.47 -1.44
N THR A 145 -23.27 8.97 -1.71
CA THR A 145 -22.48 8.21 -0.74
C THR A 145 -21.11 8.85 -0.59
N PHE A 146 -20.79 9.28 0.63
CA PHE A 146 -19.49 9.85 0.98
C PHE A 146 -18.67 8.80 1.72
N HIS A 147 -17.43 8.57 1.31
CA HIS A 147 -16.53 7.65 1.99
C HIS A 147 -15.45 8.42 2.74
N SER A 148 -15.11 8.06 3.97
CA SER A 148 -14.05 8.70 4.76
C SER A 148 -13.32 7.65 5.61
N PHE A 149 -12.03 7.89 5.90
CA PHE A 149 -11.31 7.09 6.91
C PHE A 149 -11.66 7.51 8.35
N ASP A 150 -12.27 8.67 8.53
CA ASP A 150 -12.69 9.18 9.82
C ASP A 150 -14.12 8.78 10.15
N LYS A 151 -14.24 7.82 11.07
CA LYS A 151 -15.54 7.33 11.58
C LYS A 151 -16.34 8.43 12.28
N GLN A 152 -15.64 9.31 13.01
CA GLN A 152 -16.27 10.26 13.90
C GLN A 152 -17.02 11.31 13.09
N SER A 153 -16.36 11.98 12.14
CA SER A 153 -17.02 12.97 11.28
C SER A 153 -18.22 12.41 10.51
N VAL A 154 -18.10 11.18 9.97
CA VAL A 154 -19.20 10.49 9.29
C VAL A 154 -20.38 10.22 10.23
N THR A 155 -20.11 9.75 11.44
CA THR A 155 -21.15 9.42 12.42
C THR A 155 -21.85 10.66 12.95
N GLU A 156 -21.09 11.72 13.26
CA GLU A 156 -21.62 12.99 13.75
C GLU A 156 -22.50 13.67 12.69
N ALA A 157 -22.04 13.73 11.44
CA ALA A 157 -22.85 14.24 10.32
C ALA A 157 -24.14 13.42 10.15
N ALA A 158 -24.04 12.08 10.16
CA ALA A 158 -25.22 11.21 10.05
C ALA A 158 -26.23 11.45 11.17
N GLN A 159 -25.78 11.60 12.41
CA GLN A 159 -26.63 11.87 13.57
C GLN A 159 -27.30 13.24 13.47
N ALA A 160 -26.55 14.28 13.08
CA ALA A 160 -27.09 15.62 12.94
C ALA A 160 -28.18 15.69 11.87
N ILE A 161 -27.98 14.99 10.75
CA ILE A 161 -29.01 14.92 9.72
C ILE A 161 -30.22 14.12 10.20
N LYS A 162 -30.02 12.94 10.82
CA LYS A 162 -31.12 12.15 11.39
C LYS A 162 -31.95 12.98 12.38
N GLN A 163 -31.29 13.78 13.20
CA GLN A 163 -31.97 14.67 14.12
C GLN A 163 -32.78 15.74 13.38
N ALA A 164 -32.24 16.32 12.32
CA ALA A 164 -32.93 17.32 11.50
C ALA A 164 -34.16 16.74 10.76
N MET A 165 -34.15 15.44 10.42
CA MET A 165 -35.31 14.74 9.86
C MET A 165 -36.46 14.57 10.87
N ILE A 166 -36.15 14.48 12.17
CA ILE A 166 -37.15 14.22 13.24
C ILE A 166 -37.64 15.53 13.85
N THR A 167 -36.73 16.47 14.10
CA THR A 167 -37.01 17.73 14.77
C THR A 167 -36.54 18.88 13.88
N PRO A 168 -37.44 19.80 13.49
CA PRO A 168 -37.06 21.00 12.77
C PRO A 168 -35.98 21.76 13.55
N ARG A 169 -34.87 22.06 12.88
CA ARG A 169 -33.80 22.87 13.44
C ARG A 169 -34.09 24.35 13.19
N THR A 170 -33.60 25.20 14.09
CA THR A 170 -33.58 26.66 13.89
C THR A 170 -32.19 27.19 13.56
N ASP A 171 -31.17 26.36 13.81
CA ASP A 171 -29.75 26.64 13.60
C ASP A 171 -29.18 25.84 12.42
N GLN A 172 -28.00 26.27 11.97
CA GLN A 172 -27.22 25.62 10.94
C GLN A 172 -25.97 24.99 11.57
N VAL A 173 -25.71 23.72 11.27
CA VAL A 173 -24.51 23.02 11.73
C VAL A 173 -23.68 22.61 10.53
N VAL A 174 -22.37 22.82 10.62
CA VAL A 174 -21.42 22.54 9.54
C VAL A 174 -20.49 21.42 9.98
N PHE A 175 -20.40 20.38 9.14
CA PHE A 175 -19.49 19.25 9.31
C PHE A 175 -18.50 19.22 8.18
N ASN A 176 -17.26 18.86 8.46
CA ASN A 176 -16.25 18.61 7.45
C ASN A 176 -15.94 17.11 7.45
N ILE A 177 -16.23 16.45 6.33
CA ILE A 177 -15.87 15.05 6.12
C ILE A 177 -14.69 15.04 5.15
N ASN A 178 -13.58 14.40 5.54
CA ASN A 178 -12.47 14.15 4.63
C ASN A 178 -12.85 13.01 3.68
N ALA A 179 -13.53 13.36 2.59
CA ALA A 179 -14.06 12.43 1.63
C ALA A 179 -12.93 11.82 0.80
N ILE A 180 -12.86 10.49 0.74
CA ILE A 180 -11.94 9.74 -0.09
C ILE A 180 -12.21 10.09 -1.55
N LYS A 181 -11.21 10.65 -2.24
CA LYS A 181 -11.35 11.02 -3.64
C LYS A 181 -11.18 9.78 -4.52
N VAL A 182 -12.29 9.33 -5.07
CA VAL A 182 -12.34 8.20 -5.98
C VAL A 182 -12.39 8.74 -7.42
N ASN A 183 -11.22 8.99 -8.02
CA ASN A 183 -11.16 9.46 -9.41
C ASN A 183 -11.37 8.28 -10.38
N GLY A 184 -12.48 8.27 -11.13
CA GLY A 184 -12.78 7.29 -12.19
C GLY A 184 -13.07 5.87 -11.71
N ASP A 185 -13.05 4.89 -12.63
CA ASP A 185 -13.39 3.45 -12.47
C ASP A 185 -12.61 2.69 -11.39
N ALA A 186 -11.73 3.36 -10.65
CA ALA A 186 -11.17 2.82 -9.44
C ALA A 186 -12.25 2.74 -8.35
N THR A 187 -13.16 1.77 -8.47
CA THR A 187 -14.17 1.48 -7.46
C THR A 187 -13.54 1.50 -6.07
N VAL A 188 -14.27 2.05 -5.08
CA VAL A 188 -13.89 2.10 -3.65
C VAL A 188 -13.32 0.76 -3.16
N ASN A 189 -13.70 -0.34 -3.80
CA ASN A 189 -13.20 -1.70 -3.59
C ASN A 189 -11.67 -1.87 -3.76
N ASN A 190 -11.00 -0.99 -4.49
CA ASN A 190 -9.56 -1.08 -4.78
C ASN A 190 -8.68 -0.25 -3.84
N ILE A 191 -9.25 0.36 -2.79
CA ILE A 191 -8.50 1.17 -1.81
C ILE A 191 -7.33 0.38 -1.19
N GLY A 192 -7.56 -0.87 -0.80
CA GLY A 192 -6.53 -1.73 -0.20
C GLY A 192 -5.32 -1.94 -1.11
N SER A 193 -5.57 -2.25 -2.38
CA SER A 193 -4.51 -2.48 -3.37
C SER A 193 -3.77 -1.19 -3.73
N LYS A 194 -4.45 -0.05 -3.80
CA LYS A 194 -3.79 1.25 -4.01
C LYS A 194 -2.84 1.63 -2.86
N ILE A 195 -3.27 1.37 -1.62
CA ILE A 195 -2.42 1.61 -0.43
C ILE A 195 -1.19 0.70 -0.50
N TYR A 196 -1.39 -0.59 -0.82
CA TYR A 196 -0.29 -1.53 -1.02
C TYR A 196 0.71 -1.06 -2.10
N GLU A 197 0.21 -0.69 -3.28
CA GLU A 197 1.04 -0.21 -4.38
C GLU A 197 1.87 1.02 -4.02
N GLN A 198 1.29 2.00 -3.33
CA GLN A 198 2.01 3.19 -2.89
C GLN A 198 3.07 2.90 -1.83
N GLN A 199 2.75 2.08 -0.83
CA GLN A 199 3.73 1.67 0.19
C GLN A 199 4.91 0.92 -0.43
N ILE A 200 4.70 0.16 -1.50
CA ILE A 200 5.79 -0.49 -2.24
C ILE A 200 6.60 0.51 -3.07
N GLN A 201 5.98 1.56 -3.63
CA GLN A 201 6.71 2.58 -4.37
C GLN A 201 7.68 3.36 -3.47
N GLU A 202 7.33 3.61 -2.21
CA GLU A 202 8.20 4.29 -1.24
C GLU A 202 9.49 3.50 -0.90
N ILE A 203 9.49 2.19 -1.10
CA ILE A 203 10.65 1.33 -0.81
C ILE A 203 11.48 0.95 -2.05
N ARG A 204 11.12 1.45 -3.24
CA ARG A 204 11.84 1.21 -4.50
C ARG A 204 12.91 2.28 -4.77
#